data_AF-A0A2V6Z4X9-F1
#
_entry.id   AF-A0A2V6Z4X9-F1
#
_cell.length_a   1.000
_cell.length_b   1.000
_cell.length_c   1.000
_cell.angle_alpha   90.00
_cell.angle_beta   90.00
_cell.angle_gamma   90.00
#
_symmetry.space_group_name_H-M   'P 1'
#
loop_
_entity.id
_entity.type
_entity.pdbx_description
1 polymer ?
#
loop_
_entity_poly.entity_id
_entity_poly.type
_entity_poly.pdbx_seq_one_letter_code
_entity_poly.pdbx_strand_id
1 'polypeptide(L)' 'MDTSVSPQIVTVYWALDGGIHHASCGQRMVLQARQPDELHFACLACSESVRLPISALSRIPVAM' A
#
# COMPACT_ATOMS: atom_id res chain seq x y z
N MET A 1 24.04 -7.39 -16.43
CA MET A 1 23.76 -6.40 -15.37
C MET A 1 22.27 -6.44 -15.13
N ASP A 2 21.86 -7.13 -14.07
CA ASP A 2 20.45 -7.24 -13.68
C ASP A 2 20.04 -5.88 -13.13
N THR A 3 19.34 -5.08 -13.95
CA THR A 3 18.76 -3.83 -13.49
C THR A 3 17.70 -4.20 -12.47
N SER A 4 18.08 -4.18 -11.19
CA SER A 4 17.15 -4.23 -10.07
C SER A 4 16.30 -2.96 -10.11
N VAL A 5 15.30 -2.95 -10.99
CA VAL A 5 14.20 -2.00 -10.95
C VAL A 5 13.52 -2.26 -9.62
N SER A 6 13.82 -1.42 -8.65
CA SER A 6 13.05 -1.36 -7.42
C SER A 6 11.63 -1.00 -7.86
N PRO A 7 10.60 -1.85 -7.68
CA PRO A 7 9.25 -1.40 -7.95
C PRO A 7 8.84 -0.52 -6.76
N GLN A 8 9.39 0.68 -6.66
CA GLN A 8 8.79 1.73 -5.85
C GLN A 8 7.66 2.37 -6.66
N ILE A 9 6.63 1.58 -6.95
CA ILE A 9 5.32 2.15 -7.19
C ILE A 9 4.65 2.14 -5.81
N VAL A 10 4.94 3.16 -5.01
CA VAL A 10 4.30 3.31 -3.71
C VAL A 10 2.91 3.88 -3.95
N THR A 11 1.97 3.00 -4.28
CA THR A 11 0.56 3.33 -4.54
C THR A 11 -0.21 3.66 -3.27
N VAL A 12 0.45 3.69 -2.12
CA VAL A 12 -0.19 3.87 -0.81
C VAL A 12 0.63 4.75 0.12
N TYR A 13 -0.04 5.34 1.11
CA TYR A 13 0.60 6.07 2.21
C TYR A 13 -0.13 5.79 3.53
N TRP A 14 0.56 5.99 4.66
CA TRP A 14 -0.04 6.03 5.99
C TRP A 14 -0.70 7.39 6.21
N ALA A 15 -2.01 7.41 6.42
CA ALA A 15 -2.71 8.62 6.81
C ALA A 15 -2.64 8.85 8.32
N LEU A 16 -2.93 10.08 8.73
CA LEU A 16 -2.93 10.49 10.15
C LEU A 16 -4.01 9.77 10.97
N ASP A 17 -4.99 9.14 10.31
CA ASP A 17 -6.02 8.30 10.95
C ASP A 17 -5.53 6.87 11.25
N GLY A 18 -4.24 6.59 11.03
CA GLY A 18 -3.62 5.28 11.23
C GLY A 18 -3.99 4.23 10.17
N GLY A 19 -4.66 4.62 9.09
CA GLY A 19 -5.01 3.76 7.97
C GLY A 19 -4.03 3.84 6.80
N ILE A 20 -4.03 2.79 5.97
CA ILE A 20 -3.37 2.83 4.65
C ILE A 20 -4.35 3.43 3.65
N HIS A 21 -3.92 4.48 2.95
CA HIS A 21 -4.70 5.21 1.95
C HIS A 21 -4.11 5.00 0.57
N HIS A 22 -4.99 5.05 -0.44
CA HIS A 22 -4.58 4.96 -1.83
C HIS A 22 -4.00 6.29 -2.29
N ALA A 23 -2.78 6.29 -2.84
CA ALA A 23 -2.09 7.51 -3.26
C ALA A 23 -2.80 8.23 -4.42
N SER A 24 -3.46 7.49 -5.33
CA SER A 24 -4.11 8.07 -6.51
C SER A 24 -5.41 8.82 -6.17
N CYS A 25 -6.26 8.25 -5.30
CA CYS A 25 -7.58 8.83 -5.00
C CYS A 25 -7.74 9.33 -3.56
N GLY A 26 -6.73 9.17 -2.72
CA GLY A 26 -6.72 9.60 -1.32
C GLY A 26 -7.65 8.82 -0.38
N GLN A 27 -8.41 7.85 -0.88
CA GLN A 27 -9.38 7.10 -0.08
C GLN A 27 -8.70 6.02 0.76
N ARG A 28 -9.28 5.75 1.93
CA ARG A 28 -8.83 4.68 2.82
C ARG A 28 -9.01 3.32 2.15
N MET A 29 -7.97 2.50 2.21
CA MET A 29 -8.02 1.14 1.70
C MET A 29 -8.48 0.16 2.78
N VAL A 30 -9.13 -0.92 2.36
CA VAL A 30 -9.64 -1.98 3.23
C VAL A 30 -8.75 -3.22 3.11
N LEU A 31 -8.30 -3.76 4.25
CA LEU A 31 -7.59 -5.04 4.27
C LEU A 31 -8.56 -6.17 3.91
N GLN A 32 -8.29 -6.85 2.79
CA GLN A 32 -9.09 -7.97 2.28
C GLN A 32 -8.55 -9.32 2.76
N ALA A 33 -7.23 -9.46 2.80
CA ALA A 33 -6.57 -10.69 3.22
C ALA A 33 -5.22 -10.39 3.89
N ARG A 34 -4.83 -11.28 4.80
CA ARG A 34 -3.54 -11.25 5.48
C ARG A 34 -2.89 -12.62 5.37
N GLN A 35 -1.71 -12.65 4.78
CA GLN A 35 -0.82 -13.79 4.73
C GLN A 35 0.38 -13.55 5.68
N PRO A 36 1.20 -14.58 5.96
CA PRO A 36 2.34 -14.47 6.88
C PRO A 36 3.38 -13.42 6.48
N ASP A 37 3.49 -13.10 5.19
CA ASP A 37 4.51 -12.21 4.61
C ASP A 37 3.91 -11.07 3.76
N GLU A 38 2.60 -11.08 3.50
CA GLU A 38 1.93 -10.16 2.59
C GLU A 38 0.53 -9.75 3.09
N LEU A 39 0.16 -8.49 2.84
CA LEU A 39 -1.17 -7.93 3.10
C LEU A 39 -1.82 -7.50 1.79
N HIS A 40 -3.11 -7.78 1.61
CA HIS A 40 -3.87 -7.37 0.44
C HIS A 40 -4.89 -6.30 0.80
N PHE A 41 -4.76 -5.12 0.21
CA PHE A 41 -5.64 -3.98 0.40
C PHE A 41 -6.44 -3.70 -0.87
N ALA A 42 -7.70 -3.31 -0.73
CA ALA A 42 -8.54 -2.86 -1.84
C ALA A 42 -9.06 -1.43 -1.61
N CYS A 43 -9.08 -0.63 -2.67
CA CYS A 43 -9.72 0.67 -2.71
C CYS A 43 -11.14 0.52 -3.26
N LEU A 44 -12.15 0.81 -2.44
CA LEU A 44 -13.56 0.67 -2.84
C LEU A 44 -14.04 1.80 -3.76
N ALA A 45 -13.28 2.90 -3.87
CA ALA A 45 -13.63 4.03 -4.72
C ALA A 45 -13.17 3.87 -6.18
N CYS A 46 -12.02 3.21 -6.39
CA CYS A 46 -11.42 3.08 -7.72
C CYS A 46 -11.31 1.63 -8.21
N SER A 47 -11.78 0.65 -7.42
CA SER A 47 -11.67 -0.79 -7.71
C SER A 47 -10.24 -1.31 -7.89
N GLU A 48 -9.24 -0.54 -7.43
CA GLU A 48 -7.83 -0.94 -7.42
C GLU A 48 -7.50 -1.75 -6.17
N SER A 49 -6.46 -2.59 -6.25
CA SER A 49 -5.97 -3.34 -5.11
C SER A 49 -4.45 -3.38 -5.08
N VAL A 50 -3.89 -3.43 -3.88
CA VAL A 50 -2.45 -3.37 -3.62
C VAL A 50 -2.08 -4.52 -2.70
N ARG A 51 -1.07 -5.29 -3.11
CA ARG A 51 -0.44 -6.29 -2.25
C ARG A 51 0.86 -5.71 -1.68
N LEU A 52 0.99 -5.75 -0.37
CA LEU A 52 2.08 -5.15 0.39
C LEU A 52 2.82 -6.22 1.17
N PRO A 53 4.10 -6.48 0.86
CA PRO A 53 4.95 -7.29 1.72
C PRO A 53 5.02 -6.66 3.11
N ILE A 54 4.94 -7.46 4.17
CA ILE A 54 5.04 -6.98 5.56
C ILE A 54 6.35 -6.24 5.79
N SER A 55 7.44 -6.69 5.13
CA SER A 55 8.76 -6.05 5.18
C SER A 55 8.80 -4.65 4.57
N ALA A 56 7.77 -4.22 3.83
CA ALA A 56 7.67 -2.90 3.22
C ALA A 56 6.85 -1.90 4.06
N LEU A 57 6.12 -2.35 5.10
CA LEU A 57 5.23 -1.49 5.89
C LEU A 57 5.95 -0.30 6.53
N SER A 58 7.20 -0.49 6.97
CA SER A 58 8.05 0.56 7.55
C SER A 58 8.59 1.57 6.54
N ARG A 59 8.46 1.28 5.24
CA ARG A 59 8.91 2.15 4.14
C ARG A 59 7.75 2.89 3.47
N ILE A 60 6.51 2.65 3.89
CA ILE A 60 5.34 3.36 3.37
C ILE A 60 5.41 4.82 3.85
N PRO A 61 5.36 5.81 2.94
CA PRO A 61 5.32 7.23 3.29
C PRO A 61 4.18 7.54 4.24
N VAL A 62 4.39 8.50 5.14
CA VAL A 62 3.33 9.05 5.99
C VAL A 62 2.86 10.37 5.36
N ALA A 63 1.56 10.58 5.25
CA ALA A 63 1.03 11.88 4.84
C ALA A 63 1.44 12.94 5.87
N MET A 64 2.06 14.01 5.38
CA MET A 64 2.37 15.22 6.16
C MET A 64 1.13 16.09 6.31
#